data_AF-A0A6A6UC47-F1
#
_entry.id   AF-A0A6A6UC47-F1
#
_cell.length_a   1.000
_cell.length_b   1.000
_cell.length_c   1.000
_cell.angle_alpha   90.00
_cell.angle_beta   90.00
_cell.angle_gamma   90.00
#
_symmetry.space_group_name_H-M   'P 1'
#
loop_
_entity.id
_entity.type
_entity.pdbx_description
1 polymer ?
#
loop_
_entity_poly.entity_id
_entity_poly.type
_entity_poly.pdbx_seq_one_letter_code
_entity_poly.pdbx_strand_id
1 'polypeptide(L)'
;MIQLQSTGDSTIEQHQLITADNLTNCVRSAASVVSSASTILGISPENNVPGAQSSEFGDCFPIEHNETMQRWLSSVSVYRSGPSRVPDDTRSAIWPAEDNEVHHSDSDDDLEQEIVQTLLEKGKEKLTSDDIVAAERLFLNCLARSYQVRSLRLTFEQPVLNLLKEIYYSQEDWSQLQGILIKQVALQSRIATRGGDDGHTLLLELSDALLKLKNYTEARLYGRRALKTARKRQASSRVEATRASLDMLISICQADNDLDGQEAYQLILTDLIQKTKLQSTGSTLPSSPSEVQNKILTENSTANASHLKSASAGLVGLETEHERRETREELQPSDGEQGSSQPQSTSIAQPIEASPIGDSRPVQSSEIALNAAR
;
A
#
# COMPACT_ATOMS: atom_id res chain seq x y z
N MET A 1 -4.63 44.66 -50.25
CA MET A 1 -3.28 44.22 -49.87
C MET A 1 -3.18 44.41 -48.36
N ILE A 2 -3.42 43.35 -47.58
CA ILE A 2 -3.50 43.40 -46.11
C ILE A 2 -2.31 42.57 -45.60
N GLN A 3 -1.37 43.21 -44.93
CA GLN A 3 -0.28 42.55 -44.19
C GLN A 3 -0.76 42.28 -42.77
N LEU A 4 -0.96 41.00 -42.44
CA LEU A 4 -1.13 40.54 -41.06
C LEU A 4 0.26 40.32 -40.45
N GLN A 5 0.62 41.14 -39.47
CA GLN A 5 1.80 40.93 -38.62
C GLN A 5 1.43 39.92 -37.53
N SER A 6 2.00 38.71 -37.62
CA SER A 6 2.03 37.72 -36.53
C SER A 6 3.31 37.94 -35.73
N THR A 7 3.18 38.46 -34.51
CA THR A 7 4.31 38.72 -33.60
C THR A 7 4.04 38.19 -32.17
N GLY A 8 3.16 37.20 -32.02
CA GLY A 8 2.73 36.68 -30.71
C GLY A 8 3.47 35.45 -30.19
N ASP A 9 4.00 34.59 -31.07
CA ASP A 9 4.51 33.25 -30.65
C ASP A 9 5.98 33.23 -30.24
N SER A 10 6.78 34.22 -30.61
CA SER A 10 8.23 34.16 -30.38
C SER A 10 8.64 34.28 -28.91
N THR A 11 7.81 34.91 -28.06
CA THR A 11 8.12 35.10 -26.64
C THR A 11 7.87 33.84 -25.81
N ILE A 12 6.85 33.06 -26.18
CA ILE A 12 6.51 31.79 -25.51
C ILE A 12 7.58 30.73 -25.82
N GLU A 13 8.00 30.64 -27.09
CA GLU A 13 9.09 29.73 -27.50
C GLU A 13 10.41 30.09 -26.82
N GLN A 14 10.71 31.39 -26.66
CA GLN A 14 11.95 31.84 -26.01
C GLN A 14 11.94 31.52 -24.50
N HIS A 15 10.79 31.65 -23.84
CA HIS A 15 10.66 31.27 -22.43
C HIS A 15 10.82 29.75 -22.23
N GLN A 16 10.25 28.93 -23.12
CA GLN A 16 10.42 27.48 -23.10
C GLN A 16 11.89 27.07 -23.30
N LEU A 17 12.59 27.75 -24.22
CA LEU A 17 14.02 27.53 -24.47
C LEU A 17 14.88 27.83 -23.23
N ILE A 18 14.63 28.96 -22.56
CA ILE A 18 15.33 29.34 -21.32
C ILE A 18 15.04 28.32 -20.20
N THR A 19 13.80 27.86 -20.08
CA THR A 19 13.39 26.91 -19.04
C THR A 19 14.06 25.55 -19.24
N ALA A 20 14.12 25.06 -20.49
CA ALA A 20 14.83 23.83 -20.83
C ALA A 20 16.34 23.93 -20.54
N ASP A 21 16.95 25.07 -20.84
CA ASP A 21 18.39 25.27 -20.60
C ASP A 21 18.71 25.32 -19.10
N ASN A 22 17.86 25.97 -18.31
CA ASN A 22 17.96 25.99 -16.85
C ASN A 22 17.82 24.59 -16.23
N LEU A 23 16.86 23.78 -16.68
CA LEU A 23 16.71 22.39 -16.24
C LEU A 23 17.95 21.56 -16.58
N THR A 24 18.49 21.73 -17.79
CA THR A 24 19.69 21.02 -18.24
C THR A 24 20.91 21.39 -17.38
N ASN A 25 21.05 22.67 -17.02
CA ASN A 25 22.11 23.14 -16.13
C ASN A 25 21.94 22.64 -14.69
N CYS A 26 20.71 22.57 -14.17
CA CYS A 26 20.42 21.97 -12.87
C CYS A 26 20.80 20.47 -12.82
N VAL A 27 20.39 19.70 -13.83
CA VAL A 27 20.73 18.26 -13.92
C VAL A 27 22.24 18.07 -14.05
N ARG A 28 22.92 18.86 -14.89
CA ARG A 28 24.38 18.79 -15.04
C ARG A 28 25.11 19.16 -13.75
N SER A 29 24.62 20.17 -13.01
CA SER A 29 25.20 20.58 -11.73
C SER A 29 24.99 19.50 -10.66
N ALA A 30 23.79 18.91 -10.58
CA ALA A 30 23.51 17.82 -9.65
C ALA A 30 24.37 16.57 -9.95
N ALA A 31 24.51 16.20 -11.21
CA ALA A 31 25.39 15.10 -11.63
C ALA A 31 26.87 15.36 -11.30
N SER A 32 27.32 16.60 -11.45
CA SER A 32 28.67 17.02 -11.06
C SER A 32 28.89 16.90 -9.54
N VAL A 33 27.92 17.32 -8.71
CA VAL A 33 28.00 17.19 -7.25
C VAL A 33 28.05 15.72 -6.81
N VAL A 34 27.24 14.85 -7.42
CA VAL A 34 27.28 13.39 -7.12
C VAL A 34 28.62 12.78 -7.53
N SER A 35 29.17 13.17 -8.68
CA SER A 35 30.49 12.70 -9.15
C SER A 35 31.63 13.20 -8.25
N SER A 36 31.51 14.43 -7.73
CA SER A 36 32.49 15.04 -6.83
C SER A 36 32.44 14.43 -5.42
N ALA A 37 31.24 14.06 -4.94
CA ALA A 37 31.06 13.42 -3.64
C ALA A 37 31.51 11.94 -3.63
N SER A 38 31.56 11.28 -4.79
CA SER A 38 31.95 9.87 -4.91
C SER A 38 33.48 9.63 -4.90
N THR A 39 34.32 10.66 -4.83
CA THR A 39 35.78 10.53 -5.05
C THR A 39 36.64 11.06 -3.88
N ILE A 40 36.15 11.13 -2.65
CA ILE A 40 36.99 11.48 -1.49
C ILE A 40 36.78 10.45 -0.37
N LEU A 41 37.44 9.31 -0.49
CA LEU A 41 37.96 8.51 0.62
C LEU A 41 39.06 7.58 0.08
N GLY A 42 40.07 8.20 -0.54
CA GLY A 42 41.35 7.54 -0.81
C GLY A 42 42.12 7.38 0.50
N ILE A 43 42.03 6.20 1.09
CA ILE A 43 42.87 5.76 2.20
C ILE A 43 44.33 5.79 1.72
N SER A 44 45.12 6.71 2.25
CA SER A 44 46.58 6.68 2.11
C SER A 44 47.11 5.50 2.96
N PRO A 45 47.87 4.54 2.40
CA PRO A 45 48.22 3.30 3.07
C PRO A 45 49.43 3.44 4.00
N GLU A 46 49.50 4.49 4.82
CA GLU A 46 50.56 4.64 5.83
C GLU A 46 50.05 5.37 7.08
N ASN A 47 49.23 4.70 7.90
CA ASN A 47 49.24 4.86 9.36
C ASN A 47 48.26 3.90 10.04
N ASN A 48 48.83 2.95 10.78
CA ASN A 48 48.10 2.09 11.71
C ASN A 48 47.58 2.91 12.89
N VAL A 49 46.31 3.33 12.83
CA VAL A 49 45.56 3.76 14.02
C VAL A 49 44.35 2.84 14.18
N PRO A 50 44.25 2.07 15.26
CA PRO A 50 43.10 1.22 15.51
C PRO A 50 41.95 2.07 16.06
N GLY A 51 40.84 2.18 15.31
CA GLY A 51 39.60 2.73 15.87
C GLY A 51 38.67 3.53 14.95
N ALA A 52 38.77 3.43 13.62
CA ALA A 52 37.80 4.08 12.72
C ALA A 52 36.85 3.03 12.14
N GLN A 53 35.57 3.11 12.55
CA GLN A 53 34.48 2.30 12.01
C GLN A 53 34.32 2.60 10.51
N SER A 54 34.78 1.68 9.67
CA SER A 54 34.56 1.70 8.23
C SER A 54 33.07 1.52 7.94
N SER A 55 32.48 2.47 7.21
CA SER A 55 31.09 2.38 6.74
C SER A 55 30.92 1.19 5.80
N GLU A 56 30.12 0.23 6.23
CA GLU A 56 29.84 -1.05 5.56
C GLU A 56 29.01 -0.90 4.27
N PHE A 57 28.63 0.33 3.89
CA PHE A 57 27.79 0.62 2.72
C PHE A 57 28.58 0.95 1.44
N GLY A 58 29.91 0.88 1.47
CA GLY A 58 30.77 1.30 0.35
C GLY A 58 31.04 0.25 -0.74
N ASP A 59 30.80 -1.05 -0.49
CA ASP A 59 31.31 -2.15 -1.33
C ASP A 59 30.24 -2.89 -2.15
N CYS A 60 29.03 -2.32 -2.27
CA CYS A 60 27.94 -2.95 -3.03
C CYS A 60 28.09 -2.83 -4.56
N PHE A 61 29.08 -2.08 -5.04
CA PHE A 61 29.35 -1.94 -6.46
C PHE A 61 30.78 -2.38 -6.74
N PRO A 62 31.00 -3.45 -7.53
CA PRO A 62 32.34 -3.79 -7.97
C PRO A 62 32.95 -2.58 -8.68
N ILE A 63 34.23 -2.28 -8.36
CA ILE A 63 35.02 -1.20 -8.97
C ILE A 63 35.13 -1.39 -10.50
N GLU A 64 34.85 -2.60 -10.98
CA GLU A 64 34.77 -2.92 -12.39
C GLU A 64 33.64 -2.13 -13.06
N HIS A 65 34.03 -1.35 -14.06
CA HIS A 65 33.12 -0.57 -14.88
C HIS A 65 32.12 -1.52 -15.54
N ASN A 66 30.89 -1.55 -15.05
CA ASN A 66 29.84 -2.37 -15.62
C ASN A 66 29.49 -1.85 -17.03
N GLU A 67 30.03 -2.52 -18.06
CA GLU A 67 29.74 -2.22 -19.47
C GLU A 67 28.24 -2.17 -19.75
N THR A 68 27.43 -2.93 -19.01
CA THR A 68 25.96 -2.93 -19.14
C THR A 68 25.38 -1.58 -18.74
N MET A 69 25.91 -0.97 -17.68
CA MET A 69 25.48 0.36 -17.22
C MET A 69 25.93 1.45 -18.19
N GLN A 70 27.14 1.34 -18.74
CA GLN A 70 27.60 2.25 -19.80
C GLN A 70 26.82 2.07 -21.10
N ARG A 71 26.47 0.84 -21.49
CA ARG A 71 25.58 0.55 -22.62
C ARG A 71 24.20 1.15 -22.39
N TRP A 72 23.67 1.03 -21.18
CA TRP A 72 22.38 1.61 -20.84
C TRP A 72 22.44 3.15 -20.93
N LEU A 73 23.43 3.79 -20.30
CA LEU A 73 23.66 5.24 -20.37
C LEU A 73 23.87 5.74 -21.81
N SER A 74 24.57 4.99 -22.64
CA SER A 74 24.78 5.34 -24.06
C SER A 74 23.57 5.00 -24.94
N SER A 75 22.73 4.04 -24.56
CA SER A 75 21.48 3.70 -25.25
C SER A 75 20.35 4.69 -24.98
N VAL A 76 20.42 5.43 -23.87
CA VAL A 76 19.53 6.57 -23.59
C VAL A 76 20.07 7.82 -24.30
N SER A 77 20.38 7.70 -25.60
CA SER A 77 20.43 8.87 -26.46
C SER A 77 18.99 9.25 -26.78
N VAL A 78 18.42 10.18 -26.00
CA VAL A 78 17.13 10.79 -26.33
C VAL A 78 17.29 11.44 -27.70
N TYR A 79 16.69 10.82 -28.72
CA TYR A 79 16.68 11.35 -30.07
C TYR A 79 15.91 12.68 -30.03
N ARG A 80 16.64 13.80 -30.08
CA ARG A 80 16.06 15.14 -30.16
C ARG A 80 15.51 15.33 -31.57
N SER A 81 14.32 14.80 -31.82
CA SER A 81 13.63 14.99 -33.10
C SER A 81 13.36 16.47 -33.31
N GLY A 82 13.94 17.05 -34.36
CA GLY A 82 13.61 18.39 -34.85
C GLY A 82 12.16 18.42 -35.38
N PRO A 83 11.55 19.62 -35.48
CA PRO A 83 10.15 19.76 -35.85
C PRO A 83 9.93 19.39 -37.33
N SER A 84 9.51 18.15 -37.57
CA SER A 84 9.04 17.69 -38.88
C SER A 84 7.53 17.52 -38.84
N ARG A 85 6.86 18.20 -39.78
CA ARG A 85 5.42 18.18 -40.01
C ARG A 85 4.96 16.78 -40.47
N VAL A 86 4.06 16.15 -39.69
CA VAL A 86 2.83 15.36 -40.02
C VAL A 86 2.93 14.21 -41.07
N PRO A 87 2.13 13.10 -41.09
CA PRO A 87 1.19 12.51 -40.10
C PRO A 87 1.44 11.00 -39.76
N ASP A 88 0.80 10.59 -38.66
CA ASP A 88 0.22 9.28 -38.32
C ASP A 88 1.03 7.98 -38.13
N ASP A 89 0.45 7.18 -37.22
CA ASP A 89 0.65 5.76 -36.93
C ASP A 89 1.94 5.31 -36.22
N THR A 90 1.90 5.33 -34.89
CA THR A 90 1.85 4.10 -34.04
C THR A 90 1.96 4.45 -32.56
N ARG A 91 0.86 4.23 -31.82
CA ARG A 91 0.73 4.43 -30.38
C ARG A 91 1.60 3.42 -29.62
N SER A 92 2.72 3.86 -29.06
CA SER A 92 3.42 3.20 -27.95
C SER A 92 3.46 4.15 -26.76
N ALA A 93 2.93 3.68 -25.63
CA ALA A 93 2.66 4.46 -24.44
C ALA A 93 3.95 4.85 -23.70
N ILE A 94 4.35 6.11 -23.85
CA ILE A 94 5.25 6.80 -22.93
C ILE A 94 4.42 7.94 -22.32
N TRP A 95 4.13 7.82 -21.03
CA TRP A 95 3.34 8.75 -20.24
C TRP A 95 4.12 10.04 -20.03
N PRO A 96 3.64 11.23 -20.46
CA PRO A 96 4.25 12.48 -20.06
C PRO A 96 3.74 12.91 -18.68
N ALA A 97 4.68 13.50 -17.93
CA ALA A 97 4.48 14.05 -16.61
C ALA A 97 3.44 15.19 -16.60
N GLU A 98 2.78 15.30 -15.45
CA GLU A 98 1.80 16.33 -15.09
C GLU A 98 2.29 17.74 -15.43
N ASP A 99 1.57 18.50 -16.26
CA ASP A 99 1.59 19.96 -16.22
C ASP A 99 0.35 20.59 -16.91
N ASN A 100 -0.46 21.26 -16.08
CA ASN A 100 -1.34 22.40 -16.39
C ASN A 100 -2.22 22.36 -17.66
N GLU A 101 -3.17 21.43 -17.74
CA GLU A 101 -4.38 21.65 -18.55
C GLU A 101 -5.48 22.27 -17.70
N VAL A 102 -5.82 23.53 -18.02
CA VAL A 102 -7.07 24.18 -17.58
C VAL A 102 -8.21 23.45 -18.30
N HIS A 103 -8.62 22.32 -17.74
CA HIS A 103 -9.70 21.53 -18.29
C HIS A 103 -11.03 22.25 -18.12
N HIS A 104 -11.73 22.41 -19.24
CA HIS A 104 -13.18 22.62 -19.27
C HIS A 104 -13.86 21.38 -18.68
N SER A 105 -13.87 21.35 -17.35
CA SER A 105 -14.43 20.32 -16.49
C SER A 105 -15.91 20.62 -16.27
N ASP A 106 -16.78 20.31 -17.25
CA ASP A 106 -18.23 20.30 -17.05
C ASP A 106 -18.92 19.66 -18.27
N SER A 107 -19.22 18.35 -18.19
CA SER A 107 -20.35 17.69 -18.88
C SER A 107 -20.30 16.16 -18.70
N ASP A 108 -19.13 15.55 -18.85
CA ASP A 108 -19.07 14.09 -19.05
C ASP A 108 -18.72 13.30 -17.77
N ASP A 109 -18.18 13.97 -16.74
CA ASP A 109 -17.84 13.34 -15.46
C ASP A 109 -19.10 12.84 -14.72
N ASP A 110 -20.20 13.61 -14.74
CA ASP A 110 -21.48 13.23 -14.13
C ASP A 110 -22.06 11.98 -14.81
N LEU A 111 -21.96 11.91 -16.15
CA LEU A 111 -22.40 10.76 -16.92
C LEU A 111 -21.55 9.52 -16.61
N GLU A 112 -20.22 9.65 -16.57
CA GLU A 112 -19.34 8.53 -16.21
C GLU A 112 -19.57 8.07 -14.76
N GLN A 113 -19.89 8.99 -13.84
CA GLN A 113 -20.28 8.65 -12.47
C GLN A 113 -21.56 7.79 -12.46
N GLU A 114 -22.60 8.20 -13.18
CA GLU A 114 -23.86 7.46 -13.29
C GLU A 114 -23.64 6.07 -13.90
N ILE A 115 -22.78 5.98 -14.93
CA ILE A 115 -22.42 4.72 -15.57
C ILE A 115 -21.70 3.79 -14.58
N VAL A 116 -20.68 4.30 -13.87
CA VAL A 116 -19.91 3.53 -12.88
C VAL A 116 -20.81 3.03 -11.75
N GLN A 117 -21.71 3.89 -11.26
CA GLN A 117 -22.69 3.52 -10.25
C GLN A 117 -23.67 2.45 -10.75
N THR A 118 -24.22 2.61 -11.95
CA THR A 118 -25.13 1.63 -12.57
C THR A 118 -24.46 0.27 -12.76
N LEU A 119 -23.18 0.26 -13.17
CA LEU A 119 -22.40 -0.97 -13.32
C LEU A 119 -22.17 -1.66 -11.96
N LEU A 120 -21.89 -0.89 -10.92
CA LEU A 120 -21.69 -1.40 -9.56
C LEU A 120 -22.99 -2.01 -9.00
N GLU A 121 -24.13 -1.32 -9.15
CA GLU A 121 -25.44 -1.80 -8.71
C GLU A 121 -25.84 -3.09 -9.43
N LYS A 122 -25.75 -3.11 -10.77
CA LYS A 122 -26.01 -4.34 -11.56
C LYS A 122 -25.04 -5.47 -11.22
N GLY A 123 -23.78 -5.16 -10.95
CA GLY A 123 -22.80 -6.14 -10.51
C GLY A 123 -23.19 -6.81 -9.19
N LYS A 124 -23.68 -6.03 -8.22
CA LYS A 124 -24.19 -6.53 -6.94
C LYS A 124 -25.46 -7.38 -7.12
N GLU A 125 -26.39 -6.98 -7.99
CA GLU A 125 -27.59 -7.78 -8.31
C GLU A 125 -27.22 -9.13 -8.95
N LYS A 126 -26.19 -9.16 -9.80
CA LYS A 126 -25.68 -10.40 -10.39
C LYS A 126 -25.02 -11.29 -9.36
N LEU A 127 -24.29 -10.70 -8.42
CA LEU A 127 -23.68 -11.42 -7.30
C LEU A 127 -24.75 -12.06 -6.39
N THR A 128 -25.85 -11.36 -6.09
CA THR A 128 -26.96 -11.93 -5.29
C THR A 128 -27.76 -12.99 -6.06
N SER A 129 -27.72 -12.96 -7.39
CA SER A 129 -28.32 -13.97 -8.27
C SER A 129 -27.42 -15.18 -8.53
N ASP A 130 -26.26 -15.27 -7.86
CA ASP A 130 -25.24 -16.32 -8.03
C ASP A 130 -24.62 -16.39 -9.45
N ASP A 131 -24.75 -15.32 -10.23
CA ASP A 131 -24.12 -15.19 -11.56
C ASP A 131 -22.74 -14.53 -11.40
N ILE A 132 -21.81 -15.30 -10.84
CA ILE A 132 -20.47 -14.82 -10.42
C ILE A 132 -19.68 -14.26 -11.62
N VAL A 133 -19.73 -14.94 -12.77
CA VAL A 133 -18.97 -14.54 -13.98
C VAL A 133 -19.48 -13.22 -14.55
N ALA A 134 -20.81 -13.01 -14.57
CA ALA A 134 -21.36 -11.73 -15.02
C ALA A 134 -21.03 -10.59 -14.05
N ALA A 135 -21.09 -10.86 -12.73
CA ALA A 135 -20.74 -9.88 -11.70
C ALA A 135 -19.27 -9.44 -11.82
N GLU A 136 -18.34 -10.38 -11.95
CA GLU A 136 -16.91 -10.13 -12.14
C GLU A 136 -16.66 -9.22 -13.36
N ARG A 137 -17.26 -9.54 -14.51
CA ARG A 137 -17.14 -8.73 -15.73
C ARG A 137 -17.64 -7.29 -15.53
N LEU A 138 -18.74 -7.12 -14.80
CA LEU A 138 -19.29 -5.78 -14.50
C LEU A 138 -18.36 -4.99 -13.57
N PHE A 139 -17.79 -5.63 -12.56
CA PHE A 139 -16.82 -4.99 -11.65
C PHE A 139 -15.49 -4.64 -12.32
N LEU A 140 -14.98 -5.49 -13.22
CA LEU A 140 -13.78 -5.17 -14.01
C LEU A 140 -14.04 -4.00 -14.96
N ASN A 141 -15.23 -3.92 -15.56
CA ASN A 141 -15.63 -2.78 -16.39
C ASN A 141 -15.73 -1.49 -15.55
N CYS A 142 -16.34 -1.58 -14.37
CA CYS A 142 -16.44 -0.50 -13.39
C CYS A 142 -15.05 0.04 -13.01
N LEU A 143 -14.07 -0.83 -12.70
CA LEU A 143 -12.69 -0.42 -12.43
C LEU A 143 -12.05 0.26 -13.65
N ALA A 144 -12.18 -0.33 -14.84
CA ALA A 144 -11.59 0.23 -16.05
C ALA A 144 -12.06 1.66 -16.34
N ARG A 145 -13.35 1.94 -16.10
CA ARG A 145 -13.93 3.29 -16.23
C ARG A 145 -13.53 4.23 -15.10
N SER A 146 -13.50 3.74 -13.85
CA SER A 146 -13.07 4.56 -12.71
C SER A 146 -11.63 5.07 -12.83
N TYR A 147 -10.77 4.40 -13.60
CA TYR A 147 -9.41 4.88 -13.87
C TYR A 147 -9.34 6.01 -14.89
N GLN A 148 -10.37 6.20 -15.72
CA GLN A 148 -10.43 7.29 -16.69
C GLN A 148 -10.76 8.62 -16.01
N VAL A 149 -11.57 8.58 -14.95
CA VAL A 149 -12.03 9.78 -14.22
C VAL A 149 -11.36 9.84 -12.84
N ARG A 150 -10.45 10.80 -12.65
CA ARG A 150 -9.62 10.91 -11.42
C ARG A 150 -10.47 11.07 -10.14
N SER A 151 -11.62 11.76 -10.22
CA SER A 151 -12.54 11.98 -9.10
C SER A 151 -13.23 10.69 -8.64
N LEU A 152 -13.60 9.81 -9.58
CA LEU A 152 -14.28 8.53 -9.31
C LEU A 152 -13.33 7.45 -8.79
N ARG A 153 -12.04 7.57 -9.10
CA ARG A 153 -11.05 6.57 -8.73
C ARG A 153 -11.06 6.27 -7.23
N LEU A 154 -10.97 7.28 -6.37
CA LEU A 154 -10.85 7.03 -4.93
C LEU A 154 -12.16 6.55 -4.29
N THR A 155 -13.32 6.93 -4.85
CA THR A 155 -14.64 6.61 -4.29
C THR A 155 -15.08 5.19 -4.64
N PHE A 156 -14.81 4.72 -5.87
CA PHE A 156 -15.27 3.42 -6.37
C PHE A 156 -14.19 2.33 -6.37
N GLU A 157 -12.90 2.66 -6.43
CA GLU A 157 -11.83 1.65 -6.53
C GLU A 157 -11.82 0.73 -5.31
N GLN A 158 -11.90 1.26 -4.09
CA GLN A 158 -11.85 0.43 -2.88
C GLN A 158 -13.07 -0.51 -2.72
N PRO A 159 -14.34 -0.04 -2.85
CA PRO A 159 -15.50 -0.93 -2.76
C PRO A 159 -15.52 -2.02 -3.84
N VAL A 160 -15.15 -1.67 -5.08
CA VAL A 160 -15.16 -2.63 -6.19
C VAL A 160 -14.06 -3.68 -6.00
N LEU A 161 -12.86 -3.28 -5.55
CA LEU A 161 -11.80 -4.23 -5.22
C LEU A 161 -12.20 -5.18 -4.08
N ASN A 162 -12.97 -4.73 -3.08
CA ASN A 162 -13.47 -5.60 -2.02
C ASN A 162 -14.44 -6.67 -2.56
N LEU A 163 -15.35 -6.29 -3.46
CA LEU A 163 -16.29 -7.24 -4.08
C LEU A 163 -15.57 -8.25 -4.98
N LEU A 164 -14.59 -7.80 -5.77
CA LEU A 164 -13.74 -8.70 -6.57
C LEU A 164 -12.91 -9.62 -5.68
N LYS A 165 -12.40 -9.12 -4.54
CA LYS A 165 -11.69 -9.94 -3.55
C LYS A 165 -12.58 -11.09 -3.06
N GLU A 166 -13.82 -10.79 -2.68
CA GLU A 166 -14.80 -11.80 -2.23
C GLU A 166 -15.10 -12.84 -3.32
N ILE A 167 -15.25 -12.40 -4.58
CA ILE A 167 -15.45 -13.29 -5.73
C ILE A 167 -14.25 -14.22 -5.94
N TYR A 168 -13.02 -13.69 -5.97
CA TYR A 168 -11.86 -14.56 -6.21
C TYR A 168 -11.57 -15.49 -5.03
N TYR A 169 -11.91 -15.09 -3.80
CA TYR A 169 -11.88 -16.01 -2.67
C TYR A 169 -12.89 -17.15 -2.83
N SER A 170 -14.12 -16.89 -3.29
CA SER A 170 -15.13 -17.94 -3.46
C SER A 170 -14.82 -18.88 -4.63
N GLN A 171 -14.15 -18.38 -5.67
CA GLN A 171 -13.67 -19.17 -6.81
C GLN A 171 -12.37 -19.92 -6.53
N GLU A 172 -11.69 -19.65 -5.40
CA GLU A 172 -10.33 -20.11 -5.10
C GLU A 172 -9.29 -19.74 -6.19
N ASP A 173 -9.50 -18.66 -6.95
CA ASP A 173 -8.52 -18.14 -7.90
C ASP A 173 -7.49 -17.26 -7.19
N TRP A 174 -6.51 -17.92 -6.58
CA TRP A 174 -5.44 -17.27 -5.82
C TRP A 174 -4.58 -16.33 -6.67
N SER A 175 -4.46 -16.56 -7.99
CA SER A 175 -3.64 -15.74 -8.88
C SER A 175 -4.27 -14.37 -9.11
N GLN A 176 -5.57 -14.33 -9.42
CA GLN A 176 -6.27 -13.06 -9.59
C GLN A 176 -6.42 -12.34 -8.25
N LEU A 177 -6.68 -13.08 -7.17
CA LEU A 177 -6.74 -12.55 -5.82
C LEU A 177 -5.43 -11.86 -5.41
N GLN A 178 -4.27 -12.43 -5.70
CA GLN A 178 -2.97 -11.79 -5.48
C GLN A 178 -2.89 -10.42 -6.15
N GLY A 179 -3.31 -10.34 -7.42
CA GLY A 179 -3.32 -9.08 -8.17
C GLY A 179 -4.23 -8.01 -7.56
N ILE A 180 -5.41 -8.41 -7.07
CA ILE A 180 -6.35 -7.52 -6.36
C ILE A 180 -5.76 -7.05 -5.02
N LEU A 181 -5.22 -7.96 -4.22
CA LEU A 181 -4.65 -7.64 -2.92
C LEU A 181 -3.44 -6.70 -3.02
N ILE A 182 -2.57 -6.87 -4.03
CA ILE A 182 -1.47 -5.94 -4.28
C ILE A 182 -1.99 -4.54 -4.60
N LYS A 183 -3.03 -4.42 -5.44
CA LYS A 183 -3.67 -3.14 -5.75
C LYS A 183 -4.27 -2.50 -4.50
N GLN A 184 -4.94 -3.27 -3.64
CA GLN A 184 -5.51 -2.78 -2.39
C GLN A 184 -4.43 -2.30 -1.41
N VAL A 185 -3.32 -3.04 -1.25
CA VAL A 185 -2.18 -2.59 -0.43
C VAL A 185 -1.59 -1.28 -0.97
N ALA A 186 -1.48 -1.14 -2.29
CA ALA A 186 -1.02 0.10 -2.92
C ALA A 186 -2.01 1.25 -2.70
N LEU A 187 -3.31 1.01 -2.82
CA LEU A 187 -4.36 2.00 -2.59
C LEU A 187 -4.40 2.44 -1.12
N GLN A 188 -4.32 1.49 -0.19
CA GLN A 188 -4.25 1.78 1.24
C GLN A 188 -3.03 2.65 1.57
N SER A 189 -1.88 2.44 0.92
CA SER A 189 -0.71 3.30 1.14
C SER A 189 -0.90 4.76 0.69
N ARG A 190 -1.84 5.01 -0.25
CA ARG A 190 -2.21 6.35 -0.73
C ARG A 190 -3.28 7.00 0.15
N ILE A 191 -4.24 6.21 0.61
CA ILE A 191 -5.37 6.69 1.42
C ILE A 191 -5.01 6.81 2.90
N ALA A 192 -4.06 5.98 3.39
CA ALA A 192 -3.79 5.84 4.82
C ALA A 192 -3.33 7.16 5.48
N THR A 193 -4.29 7.80 6.14
CA THR A 193 -4.09 8.80 7.19
C THR A 193 -3.58 8.10 8.45
N ARG A 194 -2.28 7.78 8.49
CA ARG A 194 -1.43 7.44 9.65
C ARG A 194 -1.91 6.41 10.72
N GLY A 195 -3.07 5.77 10.60
CA GLY A 195 -3.63 4.98 11.71
C GLY A 195 -4.61 3.85 11.38
N GLY A 196 -4.90 3.57 10.10
CA GLY A 196 -5.82 2.49 9.73
C GLY A 196 -5.25 1.09 9.99
N ASP A 197 -6.00 0.28 10.74
CA ASP A 197 -5.67 -1.13 11.05
C ASP A 197 -5.63 -1.99 9.77
N ASP A 198 -6.43 -1.64 8.77
CA ASP A 198 -6.71 -2.43 7.56
C ASP A 198 -5.46 -2.79 6.72
N GLY A 199 -4.38 -2.00 6.82
CA GLY A 199 -3.17 -2.27 6.04
C GLY A 199 -2.44 -3.55 6.46
N HIS A 200 -2.54 -3.97 7.73
CA HIS A 200 -1.87 -5.19 8.19
C HIS A 200 -2.68 -6.45 7.90
N THR A 201 -4.01 -6.39 8.00
CA THR A 201 -4.87 -7.52 7.61
C THR A 201 -4.73 -7.83 6.12
N LEU A 202 -4.72 -6.81 5.26
CA LEU A 202 -4.47 -6.98 3.81
C LEU A 202 -3.11 -7.62 3.52
N LEU A 203 -2.06 -7.29 4.27
CA LEU A 203 -0.74 -7.91 4.12
C LEU A 203 -0.73 -9.39 4.54
N LEU A 204 -1.50 -9.75 5.57
CA LEU A 204 -1.66 -11.15 6.00
C LEU A 204 -2.45 -11.95 4.96
N GLU A 205 -3.57 -11.40 4.48
CA GLU A 205 -4.36 -12.00 3.39
C GLU A 205 -3.51 -12.23 2.13
N LEU A 206 -2.67 -11.26 1.76
CA LEU A 206 -1.75 -11.40 0.62
C LEU A 206 -0.71 -12.49 0.86
N SER A 207 -0.14 -12.58 2.07
CA SER A 207 0.79 -13.64 2.39
C SER A 207 0.15 -15.04 2.39
N ASP A 208 -1.12 -15.15 2.77
CA ASP A 208 -1.88 -16.41 2.69
C ASP A 208 -2.14 -16.80 1.23
N ALA A 209 -2.62 -15.88 0.40
CA ALA A 209 -2.83 -16.13 -1.03
C ALA A 209 -1.53 -16.61 -1.72
N LEU A 210 -0.40 -15.98 -1.40
CA LEU A 210 0.92 -16.38 -1.91
C LEU A 210 1.38 -17.74 -1.39
N LEU A 211 1.03 -18.09 -0.15
CA LEU A 211 1.28 -19.41 0.42
C LEU A 211 0.50 -20.49 -0.35
N LYS A 212 -0.76 -20.23 -0.71
CA LYS A 212 -1.57 -21.13 -1.56
C LYS A 212 -0.98 -21.31 -2.96
N LEU A 213 -0.42 -20.24 -3.53
CA LEU A 213 0.31 -20.26 -4.80
C LEU A 213 1.71 -20.90 -4.70
N LYS A 214 2.16 -21.31 -3.50
CA LYS A 214 3.51 -21.84 -3.23
C LYS A 214 4.65 -20.87 -3.58
N ASN A 215 4.37 -19.57 -3.60
CA ASN A 215 5.40 -18.54 -3.75
C ASN A 215 5.92 -18.11 -2.37
N TYR A 216 6.73 -18.99 -1.76
CA TYR A 216 7.15 -18.86 -0.37
C TYR A 216 8.05 -17.63 -0.12
N THR A 217 8.84 -17.22 -1.11
CA THR A 217 9.75 -16.07 -1.00
C THR A 217 8.99 -14.76 -0.87
N GLU A 218 8.00 -14.53 -1.74
CA GLU A 218 7.11 -13.38 -1.67
C GLU A 218 6.20 -13.45 -0.44
N ALA A 219 5.63 -14.62 -0.13
CA ALA A 219 4.81 -14.80 1.06
C ALA A 219 5.57 -14.37 2.34
N ARG A 220 6.83 -14.80 2.48
CA ARG A 220 7.69 -14.42 3.60
C ARG A 220 8.01 -12.92 3.61
N LEU A 221 8.23 -12.32 2.45
CA LEU A 221 8.44 -10.87 2.33
C LEU A 221 7.24 -10.08 2.86
N TYR A 222 6.03 -10.41 2.42
CA TYR A 222 4.81 -9.75 2.87
C TYR A 222 4.47 -10.06 4.33
N GLY A 223 4.70 -11.29 4.80
CA GLY A 223 4.56 -11.65 6.22
C GLY A 223 5.50 -10.86 7.14
N ARG A 224 6.76 -10.64 6.74
CA ARG A 224 7.70 -9.78 7.48
C ARG A 224 7.26 -8.31 7.46
N ARG A 225 6.68 -7.84 6.34
CA ARG A 225 6.10 -6.49 6.25
C ARG A 225 4.89 -6.35 7.18
N ALA A 226 4.03 -7.37 7.28
CA ALA A 226 2.91 -7.43 8.21
C ALA A 226 3.37 -7.40 9.68
N LEU A 227 4.45 -8.11 10.01
CA LEU A 227 5.07 -8.08 11.34
C LEU A 227 5.60 -6.67 11.68
N LYS A 228 6.24 -6.01 10.71
CA LYS A 228 6.75 -4.64 10.88
C LYS A 228 5.61 -3.63 11.09
N THR A 229 4.49 -3.78 10.39
CA THR A 229 3.32 -2.91 10.58
C THR A 229 2.60 -3.20 11.90
N ALA A 230 2.46 -4.47 12.30
CA ALA A 230 1.89 -4.86 13.58
C ALA A 230 2.62 -4.22 14.78
N ARG A 231 3.95 -4.20 14.75
CA ARG A 231 4.77 -3.56 15.81
C ARG A 231 4.57 -2.06 15.94
N LYS A 232 4.13 -1.38 14.87
CA LYS A 232 3.84 0.06 14.86
C LYS A 232 2.45 0.42 15.41
N ARG A 233 1.57 -0.57 15.60
CA ARG A 233 0.20 -0.35 16.11
C ARG A 233 0.21 0.06 17.59
N GLN A 234 -0.93 0.58 18.05
CA GLN A 234 -1.17 0.95 19.46
C GLN A 234 -1.03 -0.28 20.38
N ALA A 235 -0.73 -0.03 21.66
CA ALA A 235 -0.30 -1.08 22.59
C ALA A 235 -1.32 -2.22 22.78
N SER A 236 -2.63 -1.93 22.69
CA SER A 236 -3.72 -2.91 22.87
C SER A 236 -3.76 -3.95 21.74
N SER A 237 -3.74 -3.54 20.47
CA SER A 237 -3.83 -4.44 19.31
C SER A 237 -2.47 -4.94 18.81
N ARG A 238 -1.37 -4.38 19.30
CA ARG A 238 0.00 -4.73 18.87
C ARG A 238 0.32 -6.20 19.13
N VAL A 239 -0.03 -6.72 20.31
CA VAL A 239 0.35 -8.07 20.72
C VAL A 239 -0.32 -9.11 19.82
N GLU A 240 -1.62 -8.98 19.60
CA GLU A 240 -2.41 -9.89 18.76
C GLU A 240 -1.97 -9.84 17.30
N ALA A 241 -1.78 -8.64 16.73
CA ALA A 241 -1.31 -8.48 15.36
C ALA A 241 0.11 -9.02 15.14
N THR A 242 0.98 -8.87 16.15
CA THR A 242 2.35 -9.41 16.11
C THR A 242 2.31 -10.93 16.16
N ARG A 243 1.45 -11.51 17.00
CA ARG A 243 1.22 -12.95 17.07
C ARG A 243 0.72 -13.51 15.74
N ALA A 244 -0.33 -12.94 15.17
CA ALA A 244 -0.88 -13.37 13.87
C ALA A 244 0.17 -13.34 12.75
N SER A 245 1.03 -12.31 12.74
CA SER A 245 2.15 -12.23 11.78
C SER A 245 3.18 -13.34 11.97
N LEU A 246 3.52 -13.67 13.21
CA LEU A 246 4.48 -14.73 13.54
C LEU A 246 3.92 -16.10 13.19
N ASP A 247 2.65 -16.36 13.52
CA ASP A 247 1.97 -17.62 13.19
C ASP A 247 1.93 -17.85 11.66
N MET A 248 1.65 -16.80 10.89
CA MET A 248 1.70 -16.85 9.42
C MET A 248 3.13 -17.15 8.90
N LEU A 249 4.15 -16.48 9.44
CA LEU A 249 5.55 -16.73 9.05
C LEU A 249 6.02 -18.14 9.39
N ILE A 250 5.62 -18.68 10.54
CA ILE A 250 5.88 -20.07 10.93
C ILE A 250 5.24 -21.02 9.92
N SER A 251 3.99 -20.77 9.54
CA SER A 251 3.27 -21.58 8.55
C SER A 251 3.96 -21.56 7.18
N ILE A 252 4.47 -20.40 6.75
CA ILE A 252 5.24 -20.27 5.50
C ILE A 252 6.57 -21.03 5.58
N CYS A 253 7.31 -20.92 6.68
CA CYS A 253 8.57 -21.66 6.86
C CYS A 253 8.35 -23.17 6.90
N GLN A 254 7.27 -23.64 7.54
CA GLN A 254 6.88 -25.05 7.54
C GLN A 254 6.60 -25.56 6.13
N ALA A 255 5.86 -24.78 5.32
CA ALA A 255 5.54 -25.16 3.95
C ALA A 255 6.77 -25.16 3.00
N ASP A 256 7.75 -24.29 3.27
CA ASP A 256 9.01 -24.18 2.52
C ASP A 256 10.11 -25.16 3.01
N ASN A 257 9.85 -25.92 4.08
CA ASN A 257 10.83 -26.77 4.79
C ASN A 257 12.06 -25.99 5.33
N ASP A 258 11.89 -24.72 5.67
CA ASP A 258 12.91 -23.87 6.31
C ASP A 258 12.84 -24.02 7.84
N LEU A 259 13.49 -25.07 8.35
CA LEU A 259 13.47 -25.42 9.78
C LEU A 259 14.11 -24.34 10.65
N ASP A 260 15.22 -23.75 10.21
CA ASP A 260 15.93 -22.70 10.96
C ASP A 260 15.06 -21.45 11.10
N GLY A 261 14.41 -21.03 10.01
CA GLY A 261 13.47 -19.92 10.02
C GLY A 261 12.26 -20.19 10.92
N GLN A 262 11.72 -21.41 10.86
CA GLN A 262 10.60 -21.83 11.71
C GLN A 262 10.96 -21.74 13.20
N GLU A 263 12.08 -22.32 13.62
CA GLU A 263 12.55 -22.31 15.01
C GLU A 263 12.77 -20.87 15.50
N ALA A 264 13.40 -20.02 14.68
CA ALA A 264 13.62 -18.62 15.01
C ALA A 264 12.30 -17.86 15.28
N TYR A 265 11.28 -18.03 14.43
CA TYR A 265 9.99 -17.37 14.63
C TYR A 265 9.21 -17.95 15.83
N GLN A 266 9.31 -19.26 16.07
CA GLN A 266 8.71 -19.89 17.25
C GLN A 266 9.31 -19.36 18.55
N LEU A 267 10.64 -19.20 18.62
CA LEU A 267 11.30 -18.62 19.78
C LEU A 267 10.79 -17.19 20.06
N ILE A 268 10.70 -16.35 19.04
CA ILE A 268 10.17 -14.98 19.17
C ILE A 268 8.72 -14.99 19.68
N LEU A 269 7.90 -15.93 19.18
CA LEU A 269 6.51 -16.07 19.61
C LEU A 269 6.42 -16.48 21.10
N THR A 270 7.23 -17.45 21.53
CA THR A 270 7.25 -17.89 22.94
C THR A 270 7.69 -16.77 23.89
N ASP A 271 8.72 -15.98 23.53
CA ASP A 271 9.16 -14.81 24.28
C ASP A 271 8.06 -13.75 24.40
N LEU A 272 7.33 -13.49 23.31
CA LEU A 272 6.21 -12.55 23.31
C LEU A 272 5.09 -13.02 24.25
N ILE A 273 4.73 -14.30 24.22
CA ILE A 273 3.73 -14.87 25.14
C ILE A 273 4.19 -14.77 26.60
N GLN A 274 5.45 -15.07 26.90
CA GLN A 274 6.00 -14.95 28.25
C GLN A 274 5.95 -13.50 28.77
N LYS A 275 6.36 -12.54 27.94
CA LYS A 275 6.32 -11.11 28.27
C LYS A 275 4.91 -10.63 28.58
N THR A 276 3.92 -11.06 27.79
CA THR A 276 2.51 -10.69 28.02
C THR A 276 1.96 -11.27 29.32
N LYS A 277 2.34 -12.51 29.66
CA LYS A 277 1.95 -13.15 30.92
C LYS A 277 2.51 -12.39 32.13
N LEU A 278 3.78 -12.01 32.11
CA LEU A 278 4.43 -11.25 33.20
C LEU A 278 3.78 -9.88 33.42
N GLN A 279 3.41 -9.18 32.34
CA GLN A 279 2.73 -7.89 32.41
C GLN A 279 1.32 -8.01 33.01
N SER A 280 0.61 -9.10 32.74
CA SER A 280 -0.72 -9.34 33.33
C SER A 280 -0.67 -9.62 34.84
N THR A 281 0.40 -10.24 35.34
CA THR A 281 0.54 -10.59 36.77
C THR A 281 1.16 -9.47 37.62
N GLY A 282 1.86 -8.51 37.02
CA GLY A 282 2.52 -7.40 37.72
C GLY A 282 1.64 -6.18 38.05
N SER A 283 0.38 -6.16 37.60
CA SER A 283 -0.54 -5.03 37.79
C SER A 283 -1.39 -5.09 39.07
N THR A 284 -1.23 -6.10 39.92
CA THR A 284 -1.91 -6.15 41.22
C THR A 284 -0.94 -5.74 42.32
N LEU A 285 -0.68 -4.43 42.42
CA LEU A 285 -0.10 -3.87 43.64
C LEU A 285 -1.21 -3.84 44.70
N PRO A 286 -1.06 -4.54 45.84
CA PRO A 286 -1.97 -4.43 46.96
C PRO A 286 -1.91 -2.98 47.49
N SER A 287 -3.02 -2.26 47.37
CA SER A 287 -3.22 -1.02 48.08
C SER A 287 -3.19 -1.30 49.59
N SER A 288 -2.23 -0.68 50.28
CA SER A 288 -2.07 -0.57 51.74
C SER A 288 -1.36 -1.71 52.48
N PRO A 289 -0.18 -1.41 53.05
CA PRO A 289 0.22 -1.90 54.36
C PRO A 289 0.27 -0.72 55.34
N SER A 290 -0.87 -0.08 55.60
CA SER A 290 -1.05 0.76 56.79
C SER A 290 -1.49 -0.10 57.97
N GLU A 291 -0.68 -1.06 58.41
CA GLU A 291 -0.76 -1.58 59.78
C GLU A 291 0.49 -2.42 60.08
N VAL A 292 0.97 -2.28 61.32
CA VAL A 292 2.18 -2.90 61.89
C VAL A 292 3.46 -2.08 61.73
N GLN A 293 3.41 -0.85 62.23
CA GLN A 293 4.57 -0.18 62.82
C GLN A 293 4.23 0.10 64.29
N ASN A 294 4.45 -0.88 65.18
CA ASN A 294 4.46 -0.68 66.63
C ASN A 294 5.03 -1.91 67.36
N LYS A 295 6.35 -2.08 67.29
CA LYS A 295 7.21 -2.48 68.41
C LYS A 295 8.61 -2.76 67.90
N ILE A 296 9.59 -2.41 68.73
CA ILE A 296 11.04 -2.67 68.58
C ILE A 296 11.75 -1.62 67.72
N LEU A 297 12.09 -0.48 68.32
CA LEU A 297 13.47 -0.14 68.68
C LEU A 297 13.48 1.23 69.37
N THR A 298 13.28 1.19 70.69
CA THR A 298 13.92 2.15 71.60
C THR A 298 15.41 1.81 71.66
N GLU A 299 16.22 2.86 71.82
CA GLU A 299 17.63 2.84 72.24
C GLU A 299 18.70 2.59 71.15
N ASN A 300 19.19 3.68 70.54
CA ASN A 300 20.53 4.23 70.81
C ASN A 300 20.83 5.40 69.83
N SER A 301 20.92 6.62 70.37
CA SER A 301 22.18 7.35 70.60
C SER A 301 22.88 7.77 69.29
N THR A 302 22.69 9.01 68.85
CA THR A 302 23.45 10.24 69.20
C THR A 302 24.69 10.48 68.32
N ALA A 303 24.81 11.75 67.92
CA ALA A 303 26.01 12.45 67.46
C ALA A 303 26.53 12.14 66.03
N ASN A 304 26.23 13.03 65.07
CA ASN A 304 27.14 14.14 64.76
C ASN A 304 26.59 15.07 63.67
N ALA A 305 26.51 16.35 64.02
CA ALA A 305 26.48 17.48 63.10
C ALA A 305 27.87 17.60 62.43
N SER A 306 28.07 18.06 61.21
CA SER A 306 27.73 19.37 60.66
C SER A 306 28.46 19.54 59.31
N HIS A 307 28.15 20.65 58.61
CA HIS A 307 28.96 21.36 57.60
C HIS A 307 28.65 21.22 56.08
N LEU A 308 27.80 22.17 55.64
CA LEU A 308 27.99 23.24 54.63
C LEU A 308 27.84 23.04 53.10
N LYS A 309 27.09 24.02 52.56
CA LYS A 309 27.10 24.70 51.22
C LYS A 309 26.43 23.95 50.06
N SER A 310 25.26 24.36 49.57
CA SER A 310 24.81 25.60 48.88
C SER A 310 25.32 25.77 47.44
N ALA A 311 24.39 25.63 46.47
CA ALA A 311 24.22 26.37 45.20
C ALA A 311 23.33 25.50 44.28
N SER A 312 22.06 25.84 44.00
CA SER A 312 21.58 26.73 42.90
C SER A 312 22.15 26.30 41.53
N ALA A 313 21.41 26.08 40.44
CA ALA A 313 20.04 26.42 40.07
C ALA A 313 19.65 25.65 38.79
N GLY A 314 18.34 25.58 38.50
CA GLY A 314 17.81 25.70 37.14
C GLY A 314 17.46 24.42 36.38
N LEU A 315 16.17 24.11 36.28
CA LEU A 315 15.50 23.64 35.06
C LEU A 315 13.98 23.67 35.31
N VAL A 316 13.30 24.78 35.01
CA VAL A 316 12.40 24.96 33.83
C VAL A 316 11.37 23.83 33.69
N GLY A 317 10.21 24.06 34.31
CA GLY A 317 8.96 23.39 33.99
C GLY A 317 8.27 24.07 32.81
N LEU A 318 7.64 23.28 31.96
CA LEU A 318 6.67 23.73 30.97
C LEU A 318 5.42 22.85 31.15
N GLU A 319 4.52 23.35 31.98
CA GLU A 319 3.10 23.02 31.95
C GLU A 319 2.49 23.71 30.72
N THR A 320 1.74 22.96 29.92
CA THR A 320 0.77 23.53 28.99
C THR A 320 -0.51 22.72 29.12
N GLU A 321 -1.36 23.17 30.04
CA GLU A 321 -2.80 22.95 29.97
C GLU A 321 -3.34 23.75 28.78
N HIS A 322 -4.10 23.10 27.89
CA HIS A 322 -5.00 23.82 27.00
C HIS A 322 -6.38 23.18 27.07
N GLU A 323 -7.16 23.72 27.99
CA GLU A 323 -8.60 23.61 28.08
C GLU A 323 -9.23 24.35 26.88
N ARG A 324 -10.10 23.67 26.11
CA ARG A 324 -11.13 24.33 25.30
C ARG A 324 -12.41 23.49 25.31
N ARG A 325 -13.42 24.09 25.94
CA ARG A 325 -14.86 23.84 25.83
C ARG A 325 -15.31 23.84 24.37
N GLU A 326 -16.27 22.98 24.05
CA GLU A 326 -17.53 23.39 23.41
C GLU A 326 -18.55 22.23 23.46
N THR A 327 -19.55 22.39 24.32
CA THR A 327 -20.78 21.61 24.36
C THR A 327 -21.89 22.47 23.76
N ARG A 328 -22.50 22.00 22.67
CA ARG A 328 -23.77 22.51 22.09
C ARG A 328 -24.37 21.37 21.24
N GLU A 329 -25.47 20.75 21.69
CA GLU A 329 -26.84 20.90 21.14
C GLU A 329 -26.87 20.72 19.62
N GLU A 330 -27.58 19.76 18.99
CA GLU A 330 -29.02 19.51 19.08
C GLU A 330 -29.41 18.28 18.20
N LEU A 331 -30.53 17.64 18.58
CA LEU A 331 -31.59 17.06 17.71
C LEU A 331 -31.38 15.78 16.87
N GLN A 332 -31.96 14.69 17.40
CA GLN A 332 -32.91 13.79 16.71
C GLN A 332 -34.10 13.56 17.69
N PRO A 333 -35.32 13.14 17.27
CA PRO A 333 -35.63 12.34 16.08
C PRO A 333 -36.81 12.84 15.22
N SER A 334 -36.83 12.32 13.99
CA SER A 334 -37.91 12.47 13.01
C SER A 334 -38.93 11.35 13.23
N ASP A 335 -40.12 11.70 13.71
CA ASP A 335 -41.32 10.88 13.61
C ASP A 335 -42.10 11.30 12.35
N GLY A 336 -42.71 10.33 11.67
CA GLY A 336 -43.99 10.57 11.00
C GLY A 336 -44.11 10.25 9.52
N GLU A 337 -44.99 9.28 9.26
CA GLU A 337 -45.92 9.16 8.12
C GLU A 337 -45.38 8.51 6.84
N GLN A 338 -45.73 7.26 6.54
CA GLN A 338 -47.03 6.72 6.11
C GLN A 338 -47.48 7.20 4.71
N GLY A 339 -47.59 6.23 3.79
CA GLY A 339 -48.16 6.34 2.45
C GLY A 339 -47.59 5.23 1.56
N SER A 340 -48.05 3.98 1.66
CA SER A 340 -49.30 3.48 1.06
C SER A 340 -49.51 3.97 -0.37
N SER A 341 -49.10 3.17 -1.36
CA SER A 341 -49.93 2.83 -2.53
C SER A 341 -49.32 1.70 -3.36
N GLN A 342 -50.22 0.82 -3.77
CA GLN A 342 -50.07 -0.49 -4.39
C GLN A 342 -49.50 -0.51 -5.82
N PRO A 343 -49.15 -1.71 -6.33
CA PRO A 343 -48.47 -1.93 -7.59
C PRO A 343 -49.43 -1.97 -8.78
N GLN A 344 -49.00 -1.45 -9.93
CA GLN A 344 -49.65 -1.74 -11.21
C GLN A 344 -48.87 -2.81 -11.97
N SER A 345 -49.46 -4.00 -11.94
CA SER A 345 -49.22 -5.10 -12.87
C SER A 345 -49.50 -4.64 -14.30
N THR A 346 -48.53 -4.80 -15.21
CA THR A 346 -48.83 -4.97 -16.63
C THR A 346 -48.16 -6.24 -17.14
N SER A 347 -49.02 -7.25 -17.20
CA SER A 347 -48.84 -8.50 -17.93
C SER A 347 -48.93 -8.21 -19.43
N ILE A 348 -47.88 -8.51 -20.18
CA ILE A 348 -47.99 -8.85 -21.61
C ILE A 348 -47.11 -10.07 -21.86
N ALA A 349 -47.75 -11.23 -21.77
CA ALA A 349 -47.28 -12.46 -22.40
C ALA A 349 -47.80 -12.49 -23.83
N GLN A 350 -46.92 -12.73 -24.81
CA GLN A 350 -47.28 -13.37 -26.06
C GLN A 350 -46.17 -14.31 -26.55
N PRO A 351 -46.52 -15.33 -27.36
CA PRO A 351 -45.90 -16.64 -27.30
C PRO A 351 -45.07 -17.01 -28.55
N ILE A 352 -44.17 -17.97 -28.34
CA ILE A 352 -43.85 -19.13 -29.20
C ILE A 352 -43.76 -18.85 -30.72
N GLU A 353 -42.53 -18.86 -31.25
CA GLU A 353 -42.23 -19.55 -32.50
C GLU A 353 -41.02 -20.46 -32.30
N ALA A 354 -41.30 -21.77 -32.30
CA ALA A 354 -40.32 -22.81 -32.51
C ALA A 354 -40.06 -22.93 -34.02
N SER A 355 -38.78 -23.03 -34.39
CA SER A 355 -38.40 -23.65 -35.66
C SER A 355 -37.24 -24.62 -35.42
N PRO A 356 -37.33 -25.87 -35.93
CA PRO A 356 -36.39 -26.94 -35.68
C PRO A 356 -35.41 -27.17 -36.86
N ILE A 357 -34.48 -28.12 -36.66
CA ILE A 357 -33.66 -28.81 -37.68
C ILE A 357 -32.45 -27.97 -38.16
N GLY A 358 -31.20 -28.43 -38.14
CA GLY A 358 -30.61 -29.74 -37.91
C GLY A 358 -29.09 -29.67 -38.09
N ASP A 359 -28.49 -30.85 -38.23
CA ASP A 359 -27.09 -31.12 -38.61
C ASP A 359 -26.03 -31.20 -37.49
N SER A 360 -26.11 -32.33 -36.79
CA SER A 360 -25.13 -33.43 -36.92
C SER A 360 -23.78 -33.07 -37.56
N ARG A 361 -22.71 -33.04 -36.77
CA ARG A 361 -21.39 -33.47 -37.22
C ARG A 361 -20.69 -34.39 -36.21
N PRO A 362 -20.00 -35.42 -36.71
CA PRO A 362 -19.59 -36.56 -35.91
C PRO A 362 -18.29 -36.32 -35.16
N VAL A 363 -18.25 -37.01 -34.02
CA VAL A 363 -17.10 -37.48 -33.26
C VAL A 363 -15.96 -37.91 -34.19
N GLN A 364 -14.81 -37.25 -34.08
CA GLN A 364 -13.52 -37.87 -34.41
C GLN A 364 -12.76 -38.13 -33.12
N SER A 365 -12.95 -39.34 -32.61
CA SER A 365 -12.02 -40.01 -31.73
C SER A 365 -10.74 -40.28 -32.52
N SER A 366 -9.66 -39.56 -32.22
CA SER A 366 -8.32 -40.01 -32.58
C SER A 366 -7.71 -40.68 -31.36
N GLU A 367 -7.78 -42.00 -31.35
CA GLU A 367 -6.85 -42.87 -30.65
C GLU A 367 -5.41 -42.45 -30.97
N ILE A 368 -4.63 -42.16 -29.94
CA ILE A 368 -3.17 -42.31 -30.01
C ILE A 368 -2.80 -43.25 -28.87
N ALA A 369 -2.73 -44.53 -29.22
CA ALA A 369 -2.13 -45.56 -28.40
C ALA A 369 -0.70 -45.84 -28.92
N LEU A 370 0.18 -46.13 -27.95
CA LEU A 370 1.48 -46.80 -28.08
C LEU A 370 2.63 -46.05 -28.79
N ASN A 371 3.64 -45.69 -27.98
CA ASN A 371 4.87 -46.48 -28.05
C ASN A 371 5.65 -46.47 -26.72
N ALA A 372 5.87 -47.67 -26.21
CA ALA A 372 6.88 -47.98 -25.22
C ALA A 372 8.23 -48.13 -25.94
N ALA A 373 9.32 -47.61 -25.37
CA ALA A 373 10.62 -48.30 -25.25
C ALA A 373 11.71 -47.40 -24.65
N ARG A 374 12.33 -47.93 -23.58
CA ARG A 374 13.58 -47.57 -22.90
C ARG A 374 13.56 -46.45 -21.87
#